data_AF-N1V736-F1
#
_entry.id   AF-N1V736-F1
#
_cell.length_a   1.000
_cell.length_b   1.000
_cell.length_c   1.000
_cell.angle_alpha   90.00
_cell.angle_beta   90.00
_cell.angle_gamma   90.00
#
_symmetry.space_group_name_H-M   'P 1'
#
loop_
_entity.id
_entity.type
_entity.pdbx_description
1 polymer ?
#
loop_
_entity_poly.entity_id
_entity_poly.type
_entity_poly.pdbx_seq_one_letter_code
_entity_poly.pdbx_strand_id
1 'polypeptide(L)'
;GEPPAGAGGVPPAGASVRGLTGAALMAAHEAAVAGSEERRTVVVAGHGAGAHAEAFARAHRLPLLAEPSSNARFGPNAIGPYRMLLAQLGPAVERVVVFGRPTLSRPVAALLAREEVPAALFMPEPVAWFEPGRRRERLIEEPAELSIFSGVGPAGWLEQWQEAAAAADAAAGTVLAAEPGLTGLHVGRAVWQHTAGRLVLGSSNPIRDVDLLGAPAAKPAAFVHANRGLAGIDGTVSTAAGLALAVGTPTRALLGDLTFLHDVGGLFLGAGEEEPPLQLVVVNDAGGGIFTLLEHGKVGLEAKYTSAVERLFGTPHEIDLAALAMAYAIPYHRVEDDPSLEAALKQPVARRSLLEVRTDRSRLRGLHARIAAAVAAAVAPVRQQA
;
A
#
# COMPACT_ATOMS: atom_id res chain seq x y z
N GLY A 1 -5.76 -35.66 28.94
CA GLY A 1 -4.37 -35.27 29.13
C GLY A 1 -4.27 -33.80 28.79
N GLU A 2 -4.11 -32.96 29.79
CA GLU A 2 -3.80 -31.53 29.61
C GLU A 2 -2.40 -31.37 28.99
N PRO A 3 -2.16 -30.35 28.15
CA PRO A 3 -0.81 -29.92 27.85
C PRO A 3 -0.30 -29.01 28.98
N PRO A 4 1.00 -29.08 29.34
CA PRO A 4 1.55 -28.21 30.36
C PRO A 4 1.74 -26.78 29.83
N ALA A 5 1.47 -25.82 30.72
CA ALA A 5 1.75 -24.40 30.55
C ALA A 5 3.22 -24.08 30.83
N GLY A 6 3.81 -23.25 29.96
CA GLY A 6 4.76 -22.18 30.31
C GLY A 6 6.19 -22.54 30.74
N ALA A 7 7.16 -22.15 29.90
CA ALA A 7 8.38 -21.50 30.37
C ALA A 7 8.81 -20.46 29.34
N GLY A 8 8.74 -19.18 29.72
CA GLY A 8 9.26 -18.06 28.94
C GLY A 8 10.78 -18.14 28.90
N GLY A 9 11.32 -18.53 27.75
CA GLY A 9 12.74 -18.39 27.43
C GLY A 9 12.90 -17.33 26.35
N VAL A 10 13.80 -16.37 26.57
CA VAL A 10 14.32 -15.48 25.52
C VAL A 10 14.90 -16.36 24.41
N PRO A 11 14.54 -16.16 23.13
CA PRO A 11 15.10 -16.97 22.05
C PRO A 11 16.62 -16.76 21.97
N PRO A 12 17.40 -17.83 21.68
CA PRO A 12 18.85 -17.70 21.55
C PRO A 12 19.22 -16.74 20.42
N ALA A 13 20.32 -16.00 20.60
CA ALA A 13 20.93 -15.18 19.56
C ALA A 13 21.24 -16.05 18.34
N GLY A 14 20.57 -15.78 17.21
CA GLY A 14 20.69 -16.55 15.97
C GLY A 14 19.44 -17.32 15.52
N ALA A 15 18.29 -17.21 16.21
CA ALA A 15 17.03 -17.71 15.67
C ALA A 15 16.61 -16.89 14.44
N SER A 16 16.39 -17.56 13.29
CA SER A 16 15.80 -16.93 12.11
C SER A 16 14.53 -16.18 12.51
N VAL A 17 14.42 -14.92 12.09
CA VAL A 17 13.24 -14.08 12.30
C VAL A 17 11.99 -14.72 11.65
N ARG A 18 12.16 -15.66 10.71
CA ARG A 18 11.05 -16.43 10.13
C ARG A 18 10.40 -17.32 11.20
N GLY A 19 9.12 -17.06 11.46
CA GLY A 19 8.28 -17.89 12.32
C GLY A 19 8.08 -17.36 13.73
N LEU A 20 8.74 -16.24 14.09
CA LEU A 20 8.40 -15.54 15.33
C LEU A 20 7.01 -14.90 15.22
N THR A 21 6.22 -15.07 16.28
CA THR A 21 4.96 -14.34 16.42
C THR A 21 5.24 -12.85 16.61
N GLY A 22 4.26 -11.99 16.31
CA GLY A 22 4.41 -10.55 16.52
C GLY A 22 4.80 -10.17 17.96
N ALA A 23 4.32 -10.93 18.95
CA ALA A 23 4.67 -10.73 20.36
C ALA A 23 6.15 -11.06 20.66
N ALA A 24 6.69 -12.13 20.06
CA ALA A 24 8.10 -12.50 20.23
C ALA A 24 9.04 -11.48 19.56
N LEU A 25 8.66 -10.95 18.39
CA LEU A 25 9.39 -9.86 17.73
C LEU A 25 9.41 -8.58 18.57
N MET A 26 8.26 -8.22 19.16
CA MET A 26 8.13 -7.04 20.01
C MET A 26 9.02 -7.15 21.25
N ALA A 27 8.99 -8.28 21.97
CA ALA A 27 9.81 -8.50 23.16
C ALA A 27 11.32 -8.45 22.86
N ALA A 28 11.74 -8.97 21.69
CA ALA A 28 13.15 -8.91 21.26
C ALA A 28 13.62 -7.46 21.06
N HIS A 29 12.79 -6.61 20.46
CA HIS A 29 13.12 -5.19 20.27
C HIS A 29 13.03 -4.39 21.58
N GLU A 30 12.04 -4.63 22.42
CA GLU A 30 11.92 -3.97 23.73
C GLU A 30 13.17 -4.19 24.59
N ALA A 31 13.77 -5.38 24.55
CA ALA A 31 15.03 -5.66 25.23
C ALA A 31 16.21 -4.86 24.63
N ALA A 32 16.22 -4.62 23.32
CA ALA A 32 17.26 -3.89 22.61
C ALA A 32 17.13 -2.35 22.72
N VAL A 33 15.94 -1.85 23.09
CA VAL A 33 15.66 -0.43 23.30
C VAL A 33 16.37 0.13 24.55
N ALA A 34 16.69 -0.72 25.53
CA ALA A 34 17.37 -0.30 26.76
C ALA A 34 18.75 0.30 26.47
N GLY A 35 18.91 1.60 26.70
CA GLY A 35 20.17 2.34 26.47
C GLY A 35 20.36 2.89 25.06
N SER A 36 19.34 2.81 24.20
CA SER A 36 19.36 3.45 22.88
C SER A 36 19.19 4.97 22.98
N GLU A 37 19.95 5.73 22.19
CA GLU A 37 19.85 7.19 22.11
C GLU A 37 18.51 7.65 21.51
N GLU A 38 18.07 8.86 21.85
CA GLU A 38 16.93 9.49 21.18
C GLU A 38 17.31 10.00 19.80
N ARG A 39 16.51 9.66 18.78
CA ARG A 39 16.77 9.97 17.37
C ARG A 39 15.46 10.20 16.62
N ARG A 40 15.39 11.22 15.76
CA ARG A 40 14.21 11.50 14.91
C ARG A 40 14.18 10.58 13.69
N THR A 41 14.04 9.29 13.97
CA THR A 41 14.05 8.22 12.97
C THR A 41 12.65 7.95 12.45
N VAL A 42 12.52 7.55 11.19
CA VAL A 42 11.29 6.96 10.65
C VAL A 42 11.55 5.55 10.14
N VAL A 43 10.53 4.70 10.23
CA VAL A 43 10.55 3.35 9.67
C VAL A 43 9.82 3.36 8.33
N VAL A 44 10.48 2.90 7.27
CA VAL A 44 9.89 2.71 5.94
C VAL A 44 9.71 1.22 5.70
N ALA A 45 8.47 0.78 5.52
CA ALA A 45 8.14 -0.61 5.21
C ALA A 45 7.68 -0.71 3.75
N GLY A 46 8.53 -1.30 2.91
CA GLY A 46 8.23 -1.60 1.51
C GLY A 46 7.70 -3.01 1.31
N HIS A 47 7.58 -3.43 0.06
CA HIS A 47 7.13 -4.78 -0.30
C HIS A 47 7.96 -5.86 0.41
N GLY A 48 7.29 -6.82 1.05
CA GLY A 48 7.93 -7.93 1.77
C GLY A 48 8.49 -7.60 3.16
N ALA A 49 8.20 -6.42 3.72
CA ALA A 49 8.64 -6.06 5.08
C ALA A 49 8.04 -6.95 6.19
N GLY A 50 6.74 -7.24 6.09
CA GLY A 50 5.99 -8.04 7.06
C GLY A 50 5.77 -7.36 8.42
N ALA A 51 5.14 -8.09 9.35
CA ALA A 51 4.79 -7.60 10.68
C ALA A 51 5.99 -7.18 11.55
N HIS A 52 7.21 -7.58 11.18
CA HIS A 52 8.43 -7.17 11.86
C HIS A 52 8.61 -5.65 11.84
N ALA A 53 8.36 -4.99 10.70
CA ALA A 53 8.50 -3.53 10.62
C ALA A 53 7.55 -2.81 11.59
N GLU A 54 6.35 -3.35 11.82
CA GLU A 54 5.40 -2.80 12.78
C GLU A 54 5.85 -3.02 14.23
N ALA A 55 6.28 -4.24 14.57
CA ALA A 55 6.78 -4.56 15.89
C ALA A 55 8.01 -3.70 16.26
N PHE A 56 8.92 -3.49 15.30
CA PHE A 56 10.09 -2.63 15.47
C PHE A 56 9.68 -1.16 15.68
N ALA A 57 8.84 -0.61 14.79
CA ALA A 57 8.39 0.78 14.91
C ALA A 57 7.72 1.03 16.26
N ARG A 58 6.88 0.09 16.72
CA ARG A 58 6.19 0.14 18.01
C ARG A 58 7.17 0.16 19.19
N ALA A 59 8.09 -0.81 19.27
CA ALA A 59 9.06 -0.90 20.35
C ALA A 59 9.95 0.36 20.45
N HIS A 60 10.29 0.96 19.31
CA HIS A 60 11.15 2.14 19.24
C HIS A 60 10.39 3.49 19.27
N ARG A 61 9.06 3.50 19.40
CA ARG A 61 8.22 4.71 19.33
C ARG A 61 8.48 5.55 18.06
N LEU A 62 8.63 4.88 16.92
CA LEU A 62 8.95 5.53 15.64
C LEU A 62 7.72 5.56 14.72
N PRO A 63 7.55 6.62 13.91
CA PRO A 63 6.56 6.66 12.84
C PRO A 63 6.82 5.55 11.79
N LEU A 64 5.78 4.80 11.42
CA LEU A 64 5.84 3.74 10.41
C LEU A 64 5.16 4.17 9.11
N LEU A 65 5.97 4.32 8.06
CA LEU A 65 5.57 4.64 6.70
C LEU A 65 5.49 3.35 5.88
N ALA A 66 4.31 2.72 5.90
CA ALA A 66 4.10 1.38 5.34
C ALA A 66 3.34 1.40 4.01
N GLU A 67 3.99 0.95 2.93
CA GLU A 67 3.32 0.67 1.65
C GLU A 67 2.24 -0.40 1.84
N PRO A 68 1.14 -0.43 1.06
CA PRO A 68 0.07 -1.42 1.26
C PRO A 68 0.57 -2.87 1.19
N SER A 69 1.45 -3.17 0.23
CA SER A 69 2.02 -4.51 0.03
C SER A 69 3.17 -4.87 1.00
N SER A 70 3.48 -3.98 1.95
CA SER A 70 4.43 -4.29 3.02
C SER A 70 3.88 -5.30 4.01
N ASN A 71 2.56 -5.42 4.12
CA ASN A 71 1.88 -6.14 5.21
C ASN A 71 2.29 -5.66 6.62
N ALA A 72 2.74 -4.41 6.73
CA ALA A 72 3.08 -3.74 7.99
C ALA A 72 2.18 -2.52 8.30
N ARG A 73 1.22 -2.19 7.43
CA ARG A 73 0.33 -1.03 7.57
C ARG A 73 -0.80 -1.30 8.58
N PHE A 74 -0.44 -1.45 9.84
CA PHE A 74 -1.37 -1.59 10.95
C PHE A 74 -0.72 -1.14 12.26
N GLY A 75 -1.49 -1.09 13.34
CA GLY A 75 -1.00 -0.72 14.66
C GLY A 75 -0.90 0.80 14.87
N PRO A 76 -0.59 1.23 16.10
CA PRO A 76 -0.65 2.64 16.50
C PRO A 76 0.43 3.50 15.83
N ASN A 77 1.52 2.91 15.39
CA ASN A 77 2.65 3.64 14.80
C ASN A 77 2.50 3.84 13.28
N ALA A 78 1.59 3.13 12.62
CA ALA A 78 1.37 3.25 11.19
C ALA A 78 0.76 4.61 10.84
N ILE A 79 1.44 5.35 9.95
CA ILE A 79 1.06 6.69 9.55
C ILE A 79 0.41 6.63 8.17
N GLY A 80 -0.80 7.16 8.02
CA GLY A 80 -1.47 7.36 6.73
C GLY A 80 -2.21 8.69 6.75
N PRO A 81 -2.14 9.55 5.73
CA PRO A 81 -1.50 9.40 4.40
C PRO A 81 -0.01 9.86 4.36
N TYR A 82 0.94 9.04 4.85
CA TYR A 82 2.33 9.45 5.10
C TYR A 82 3.04 10.14 3.93
N ARG A 83 2.76 9.73 2.69
CA ARG A 83 3.48 10.26 1.52
C ARG A 83 3.20 11.75 1.29
N MET A 84 2.07 12.23 1.77
CA MET A 84 1.71 13.66 1.74
C MET A 84 2.37 14.44 2.87
N LEU A 85 2.67 13.78 3.99
CA LEU A 85 3.29 14.38 5.16
C LEU A 85 4.80 14.59 4.96
N LEU A 86 5.44 13.76 4.13
CA LEU A 86 6.88 13.80 3.90
C LEU A 86 7.40 15.16 3.38
N ALA A 87 6.58 15.93 2.66
CA ALA A 87 6.97 17.28 2.26
C ALA A 87 7.07 18.26 3.45
N GLN A 88 6.30 18.03 4.51
CA GLN A 88 6.22 18.92 5.66
C GLN A 88 7.08 18.44 6.83
N LEU A 89 7.05 17.14 7.13
CA LEU A 89 7.74 16.53 8.28
C LEU A 89 9.07 15.88 7.88
N GLY A 90 9.25 15.54 6.61
CA GLY A 90 10.49 14.93 6.10
C GLY A 90 11.77 15.72 6.41
N PRO A 91 11.79 17.07 6.35
CA PRO A 91 13.00 17.84 6.69
C PRO A 91 13.53 17.59 8.11
N ALA A 92 12.67 17.26 9.08
CA ALA A 92 13.06 16.98 10.46
C ALA A 92 13.55 15.54 10.71
N VAL A 93 13.45 14.66 9.71
CA VAL A 93 13.91 13.27 9.80
C VAL A 93 15.44 13.24 9.78
N GLU A 94 16.02 12.60 10.79
CA GLU A 94 17.47 12.44 10.95
C GLU A 94 17.98 11.11 10.42
N ARG A 95 17.16 10.05 10.47
CA ARG A 95 17.55 8.70 10.02
C ARG A 95 16.35 7.93 9.47
N VAL A 96 16.63 6.92 8.64
CA VAL A 96 15.62 6.02 8.10
C VAL A 96 16.00 4.57 8.33
N VAL A 97 15.08 3.77 8.86
CA VAL A 97 15.18 2.31 8.86
C VAL A 97 14.26 1.75 7.80
N VAL A 98 14.79 0.92 6.91
CA VAL A 98 14.05 0.31 5.80
C VAL A 98 13.86 -1.18 6.07
N PHE A 99 12.61 -1.63 5.94
CA PHE A 99 12.24 -3.04 5.87
C PHE A 99 11.68 -3.36 4.48
N GLY A 100 12.07 -4.50 3.93
CA GLY A 100 11.63 -4.91 2.60
C GLY A 100 12.12 -3.99 1.49
N ARG A 101 11.35 -3.88 0.41
CA ARG A 101 11.73 -3.12 -0.80
C ARG A 101 10.75 -1.99 -1.10
N PRO A 102 10.98 -0.76 -0.60
CA PRO A 102 10.12 0.37 -0.92
C PRO A 102 10.34 0.80 -2.36
N THR A 103 9.26 0.85 -3.15
CA THR A 103 9.31 1.14 -4.60
C THR A 103 8.10 1.93 -5.09
N LEU A 104 7.17 2.29 -4.21
CA LEU A 104 5.85 2.76 -4.61
C LEU A 104 5.77 4.28 -4.77
N SER A 105 6.31 5.03 -3.81
CA SER A 105 6.06 6.47 -3.70
C SER A 105 7.32 7.32 -3.93
N ARG A 106 7.17 8.36 -4.76
CA ARG A 106 8.24 9.35 -5.02
C ARG A 106 8.72 10.07 -3.74
N PRO A 107 7.85 10.47 -2.79
CA PRO A 107 8.29 11.11 -1.56
C PRO A 107 9.21 10.23 -0.70
N VAL A 108 8.95 8.91 -0.62
CA VAL A 108 9.85 7.98 0.08
C VAL A 108 11.18 7.84 -0.65
N ALA A 109 11.15 7.71 -1.98
CA ALA A 109 12.38 7.68 -2.77
C ALA A 109 13.21 8.96 -2.59
N ALA A 110 12.56 10.12 -2.53
CA ALA A 110 13.22 11.40 -2.28
C ALA A 110 13.81 11.50 -0.87
N LEU A 111 13.13 10.99 0.16
CA LEU A 111 13.68 10.90 1.51
C LEU A 111 14.93 10.01 1.54
N LEU A 112 14.85 8.82 0.94
CA LEU A 112 15.98 7.88 0.83
C LEU A 112 17.10 8.41 -0.07
N ALA A 113 16.81 9.41 -0.92
CA ALA A 113 17.77 10.06 -1.81
C ALA A 113 18.75 11.00 -1.07
N ARG A 114 18.36 11.52 0.10
CA ARG A 114 19.11 12.50 0.89
C ARG A 114 20.38 11.88 1.49
N GLU A 115 21.55 12.44 1.17
CA GLU A 115 22.83 11.91 1.64
C GLU A 115 23.10 12.27 3.10
N GLU A 116 22.53 13.38 3.56
CA GLU A 116 22.63 13.86 4.93
C GLU A 116 21.73 13.10 5.93
N VAL A 117 20.86 12.21 5.44
CA VAL A 117 19.96 11.37 6.26
C VAL A 117 20.43 9.92 6.16
N PRO A 118 21.22 9.41 7.14
CA PRO A 118 21.65 8.03 7.14
C PRO A 118 20.47 7.06 7.08
N ALA A 119 20.56 6.07 6.20
CA ALA A 119 19.56 5.03 6.04
C ALA A 119 20.17 3.65 6.26
N ALA A 120 19.44 2.76 6.95
CA ALA A 120 19.80 1.36 7.08
C ALA A 120 18.70 0.45 6.51
N LEU A 121 19.10 -0.61 5.80
CA LEU A 121 18.23 -1.67 5.34
C LEU A 121 18.40 -2.87 6.27
N PHE A 122 17.32 -3.25 6.94
CA PHE A 122 17.30 -4.47 7.73
C PHE A 122 17.12 -5.69 6.82
N MET A 123 18.12 -6.56 6.78
CA MET A 123 18.16 -7.73 5.91
C MET A 123 18.84 -8.90 6.63
N PRO A 124 18.13 -9.60 7.54
CA PRO A 124 18.70 -10.69 8.33
C PRO A 124 18.96 -11.96 7.51
N GLU A 125 18.39 -12.04 6.29
CA GLU A 125 18.57 -13.16 5.38
C GLU A 125 18.69 -12.63 3.94
N PRO A 126 19.45 -13.31 3.07
CA PRO A 126 19.51 -12.96 1.66
C PRO A 126 18.14 -13.00 0.97
N VAL A 127 17.89 -12.05 0.08
CA VAL A 127 16.66 -11.97 -0.72
C VAL A 127 16.97 -11.84 -2.21
N ALA A 128 16.19 -12.51 -3.06
CA ALA A 128 16.50 -12.66 -4.49
C ALA A 128 16.52 -11.34 -5.29
N TRP A 129 15.85 -10.29 -4.80
CA TRP A 129 15.80 -8.99 -5.48
C TRP A 129 16.98 -8.07 -5.12
N PHE A 130 17.79 -8.44 -4.11
CA PHE A 130 18.88 -7.61 -3.62
C PHE A 130 20.18 -7.90 -4.38
N GLU A 131 20.85 -6.85 -4.85
CA GLU A 131 22.16 -6.91 -5.49
C GLU A 131 23.12 -5.99 -4.71
N PRO A 132 24.23 -6.53 -4.16
CA PRO A 132 25.22 -5.74 -3.43
C PRO A 132 25.73 -4.53 -4.24
N GLY A 133 25.88 -3.37 -3.59
CA GLY A 133 26.39 -2.15 -4.21
C GLY A 133 25.37 -1.34 -5.03
N ARG A 134 24.17 -1.87 -5.33
CA ARG A 134 23.09 -1.09 -5.99
C ARG A 134 22.27 -0.22 -5.04
N ARG A 135 22.51 -0.36 -3.74
CA ARG A 135 21.79 0.30 -2.66
C ARG A 135 22.77 1.07 -1.80
N ARG A 136 22.32 2.23 -1.29
CA ARG A 136 23.13 3.13 -0.47
C ARG A 136 22.90 2.93 1.01
N GLU A 137 21.79 2.29 1.38
CA GLU A 137 21.47 2.02 2.76
C GLU A 137 22.50 1.06 3.38
N ARG A 138 22.91 1.33 4.63
CA ARG A 138 23.75 0.42 5.40
C ARG A 138 22.99 -0.89 5.61
N LEU A 139 23.58 -2.00 5.24
CA LEU A 139 23.00 -3.31 5.52
C LEU A 139 23.18 -3.64 7.00
N ILE A 140 22.11 -4.03 7.65
CA ILE A 140 22.11 -4.49 9.04
C ILE A 140 21.35 -5.80 9.11
N GLU A 141 22.01 -6.84 9.64
CA GLU A 141 21.44 -8.18 9.80
C GLU A 141 20.90 -8.39 11.22
N GLU A 142 21.56 -7.77 12.21
CA GLU A 142 21.31 -8.00 13.63
C GLU A 142 20.31 -6.98 14.22
N PRO A 143 19.24 -7.44 14.91
CA PRO A 143 18.27 -6.55 15.55
C PRO A 143 18.87 -5.55 16.55
N ALA A 144 19.90 -5.97 17.30
CA ALA A 144 20.56 -5.10 18.28
C ALA A 144 21.32 -3.94 17.60
N GLU A 145 22.00 -4.22 16.49
CA GLU A 145 22.67 -3.19 15.70
C GLU A 145 21.66 -2.23 15.06
N LEU A 146 20.53 -2.76 14.57
CA LEU A 146 19.45 -1.95 14.03
C LEU A 146 18.87 -1.00 15.08
N SER A 147 18.71 -1.50 16.31
CA SER A 147 18.23 -0.74 17.46
C SER A 147 19.16 0.44 17.76
N ILE A 148 20.47 0.19 17.86
CA ILE A 148 21.49 1.23 18.07
C ILE A 148 21.49 2.24 16.92
N PHE A 149 21.38 1.78 15.67
CA PHE A 149 21.31 2.68 14.52
C PHE A 149 20.09 3.59 14.57
N SER A 150 18.92 3.01 14.84
CA SER A 150 17.64 3.71 14.80
C SER A 150 17.43 4.64 16.00
N GLY A 151 17.95 4.29 17.18
CA GLY A 151 17.57 4.93 18.42
C GLY A 151 16.10 4.73 18.78
N VAL A 152 15.62 5.56 19.69
CA VAL A 152 14.20 5.62 20.09
C VAL A 152 13.66 6.99 19.70
N GLY A 153 12.39 7.05 19.30
CA GLY A 153 11.74 8.33 19.05
C GLY A 153 11.75 9.19 20.32
N PRO A 154 12.20 10.47 20.25
CA PRO A 154 12.09 11.38 21.38
C PRO A 154 10.62 11.65 21.71
N ALA A 155 10.34 12.14 22.92
CA ALA A 155 8.99 12.51 23.31
C ALA A 155 8.35 13.51 22.31
N GLY A 156 7.11 13.25 21.88
CA GLY A 156 6.39 14.08 20.93
C GLY A 156 6.68 13.76 19.46
N TRP A 157 7.72 12.97 19.14
CA TRP A 157 8.06 12.65 17.75
C TRP A 157 6.97 11.83 17.07
N LEU A 158 6.56 10.70 17.67
CA LEU A 158 5.52 9.87 17.08
C LEU A 158 4.17 10.61 17.06
N GLU A 159 3.85 11.31 18.15
CA GLU A 159 2.62 12.05 18.34
C GLU A 159 2.45 13.12 17.25
N GLN A 160 3.51 13.86 16.91
CA GLN A 160 3.49 14.84 15.83
C GLN A 160 3.07 14.21 14.48
N TRP A 161 3.61 13.04 14.16
CA TRP A 161 3.26 12.33 12.92
C TRP A 161 1.83 11.81 12.94
N GLN A 162 1.34 11.35 14.09
CA GLN A 162 -0.03 10.87 14.28
C GLN A 162 -1.06 12.01 14.17
N GLU A 163 -0.78 13.15 14.77
CA GLU A 163 -1.62 14.36 14.67
C GLU A 163 -1.69 14.88 13.23
N ALA A 164 -0.52 14.97 12.56
CA ALA A 164 -0.46 15.35 11.15
C ALA A 164 -1.20 14.34 10.26
N ALA A 165 -1.10 13.05 10.53
CA ALA A 165 -1.83 12.00 9.81
C ALA A 165 -3.34 12.14 9.97
N ALA A 166 -3.83 12.35 11.18
CA ALA A 166 -5.26 12.55 11.45
C ALA A 166 -5.80 13.80 10.74
N ALA A 167 -5.08 14.92 10.81
CA ALA A 167 -5.44 16.16 10.11
C ALA A 167 -5.46 15.97 8.58
N ALA A 168 -4.48 15.25 8.05
CA ALA A 168 -4.38 14.98 6.61
C ALA A 168 -5.48 14.03 6.11
N ASP A 169 -5.80 12.95 6.84
CA ASP A 169 -6.88 12.04 6.47
C ASP A 169 -8.25 12.74 6.47
N ALA A 170 -8.51 13.56 7.49
CA ALA A 170 -9.74 14.36 7.57
C ALA A 170 -9.87 15.36 6.40
N ALA A 171 -8.78 16.08 6.09
CA ALA A 171 -8.75 17.03 4.98
C ALA A 171 -8.93 16.33 3.62
N ALA A 172 -8.22 15.23 3.39
CA ALA A 172 -8.35 14.44 2.16
C ALA A 172 -9.76 13.84 2.03
N GLY A 173 -10.33 13.32 3.13
CA GLY A 173 -11.69 12.80 3.19
C GLY A 173 -12.74 13.86 2.85
N THR A 174 -12.58 15.09 3.36
CA THR A 174 -13.49 16.20 3.05
C THR A 174 -13.48 16.56 1.56
N VAL A 175 -12.28 16.66 0.97
CA VAL A 175 -12.15 16.93 -0.47
C VAL A 175 -12.73 15.79 -1.31
N LEU A 176 -12.46 14.53 -0.91
CA LEU A 176 -12.96 13.36 -1.62
C LEU A 176 -14.49 13.29 -1.58
N ALA A 177 -15.11 13.49 -0.41
CA ALA A 177 -16.56 13.47 -0.25
C ALA A 177 -17.30 14.58 -1.03
N ALA A 178 -16.60 15.66 -1.38
CA ALA A 178 -17.14 16.73 -2.21
C ALA A 178 -16.93 16.50 -3.72
N GLU A 179 -16.21 15.45 -4.13
CA GLU A 179 -15.99 15.13 -5.54
C GLU A 179 -17.25 14.51 -6.16
N PRO A 180 -17.72 15.00 -7.31
CA PRO A 180 -18.86 14.38 -7.96
C PRO A 180 -18.49 13.02 -8.58
N GLY A 181 -19.13 11.97 -8.07
CA GLY A 181 -19.01 10.60 -8.59
C GLY A 181 -17.73 9.88 -8.18
N LEU A 182 -17.71 8.57 -8.47
CA LEU A 182 -16.61 7.70 -8.07
C LEU A 182 -15.31 8.01 -8.80
N THR A 183 -14.20 7.85 -8.08
CA THR A 183 -12.82 7.89 -8.60
C THR A 183 -12.04 6.71 -8.05
N GLY A 184 -10.87 6.41 -8.62
CA GLY A 184 -9.98 5.37 -8.08
C GLY A 184 -9.67 5.53 -6.58
N LEU A 185 -9.65 6.77 -6.08
CA LEU A 185 -9.46 7.09 -4.66
C LEU A 185 -10.64 6.64 -3.78
N HIS A 186 -11.89 6.81 -4.23
CA HIS A 186 -13.07 6.28 -3.54
C HIS A 186 -13.00 4.75 -3.47
N VAL A 187 -12.71 4.12 -4.62
CA VAL A 187 -12.66 2.66 -4.73
C VAL A 187 -11.53 2.08 -3.89
N GLY A 188 -10.33 2.68 -3.94
CA GLY A 188 -9.18 2.24 -3.14
C GLY A 188 -9.47 2.30 -1.64
N ARG A 189 -10.09 3.40 -1.17
CA ARG A 189 -10.50 3.55 0.24
C ARG A 189 -11.54 2.50 0.65
N ALA A 190 -12.61 2.34 -0.14
CA ALA A 190 -13.69 1.41 0.15
C ALA A 190 -13.22 -0.05 0.13
N VAL A 191 -12.42 -0.44 -0.88
CA VAL A 191 -11.85 -1.79 -0.97
C VAL A 191 -10.91 -2.08 0.19
N TRP A 192 -10.06 -1.14 0.58
CA TRP A 192 -9.20 -1.30 1.76
C TRP A 192 -10.01 -1.54 3.04
N GLN A 193 -11.09 -0.80 3.24
CA GLN A 193 -11.96 -0.92 4.43
C GLN A 193 -12.79 -2.20 4.45
N HIS A 194 -13.26 -2.67 3.30
CA HIS A 194 -14.21 -3.78 3.21
C HIS A 194 -13.60 -5.13 2.80
N THR A 195 -12.27 -5.24 2.74
CA THR A 195 -11.61 -6.49 2.37
C THR A 195 -11.03 -7.19 3.58
N ALA A 196 -11.41 -8.46 3.73
CA ALA A 196 -10.81 -9.41 4.64
C ALA A 196 -10.22 -10.60 3.87
N GLY A 197 -9.31 -11.35 4.49
CA GLY A 197 -8.67 -12.49 3.83
C GLY A 197 -7.51 -12.06 2.95
N ARG A 198 -7.68 -12.10 1.62
CA ARG A 198 -6.61 -11.72 0.66
C ARG A 198 -7.02 -10.52 -0.19
N LEU A 199 -6.09 -9.59 -0.34
CA LEU A 199 -6.24 -8.43 -1.23
C LEU A 199 -5.10 -8.40 -2.24
N VAL A 200 -5.41 -8.45 -3.53
CA VAL A 200 -4.45 -8.27 -4.62
C VAL A 200 -4.59 -6.85 -5.16
N LEU A 201 -3.51 -6.09 -5.23
CA LEU A 201 -3.51 -4.73 -5.74
C LEU A 201 -2.73 -4.66 -7.06
N GLY A 202 -3.38 -4.15 -8.11
CA GLY A 202 -2.74 -3.87 -9.39
C GLY A 202 -1.61 -2.84 -9.25
N SER A 203 -0.52 -3.04 -9.99
CA SER A 203 0.77 -2.33 -9.84
C SER A 203 0.76 -0.83 -10.16
N SER A 204 -0.34 -0.32 -10.74
CA SER A 204 -0.49 1.07 -11.24
C SER A 204 -1.23 1.96 -10.22
N ASN A 205 -2.28 2.68 -10.61
CA ASN A 205 -3.08 3.52 -9.72
C ASN A 205 -3.71 2.76 -8.54
N PRO A 206 -4.28 1.54 -8.68
CA PRO A 206 -4.91 0.83 -7.57
C PRO A 206 -4.10 0.77 -6.26
N ILE A 207 -2.86 0.29 -6.32
CA ILE A 207 -2.01 0.27 -5.13
C ILE A 207 -1.62 1.67 -4.64
N ARG A 208 -1.53 2.67 -5.53
CA ARG A 208 -1.21 4.06 -5.17
C ARG A 208 -2.40 4.79 -4.56
N ASP A 209 -3.62 4.43 -4.92
CA ASP A 209 -4.85 4.99 -4.38
C ASP A 209 -5.08 4.45 -2.97
N VAL A 210 -4.87 3.14 -2.78
CA VAL A 210 -4.82 2.52 -1.44
C VAL A 210 -3.67 3.08 -0.60
N ASP A 211 -2.49 3.26 -1.18
CA ASP A 211 -1.38 3.89 -0.47
C ASP A 211 -1.71 5.32 -0.01
N LEU A 212 -2.48 6.06 -0.80
CA LEU A 212 -2.91 7.41 -0.42
C LEU A 212 -3.93 7.39 0.71
N LEU A 213 -5.04 6.65 0.57
CA LEU A 213 -6.23 6.82 1.43
C LEU A 213 -6.67 5.55 2.18
N GLY A 214 -5.91 4.46 2.07
CA GLY A 214 -6.14 3.25 2.86
C GLY A 214 -5.69 3.45 4.30
N ALA A 215 -6.57 3.94 5.16
CA ALA A 215 -6.26 4.23 6.56
C ALA A 215 -5.66 2.99 7.29
N PRO A 216 -4.58 3.13 8.06
CA PRO A 216 -4.08 2.04 8.90
C PRO A 216 -5.16 1.55 9.88
N ALA A 217 -5.20 0.24 10.10
CA ALA A 217 -6.12 -0.37 11.05
C ALA A 217 -5.37 -0.83 12.32
N ALA A 218 -6.09 -1.05 13.42
CA ALA A 218 -5.49 -1.57 14.65
C ALA A 218 -4.84 -2.96 14.45
N LYS A 219 -5.40 -3.77 13.54
CA LYS A 219 -4.93 -5.09 13.12
C LYS A 219 -5.13 -5.24 11.61
N PRO A 220 -4.33 -6.07 10.92
CA PRO A 220 -4.51 -6.31 9.49
C PRO A 220 -5.84 -7.05 9.24
N ALA A 221 -6.69 -6.50 8.36
CA ALA A 221 -7.94 -7.14 7.94
C ALA A 221 -7.71 -8.14 6.78
N ALA A 222 -6.78 -7.81 5.88
CA ALA A 222 -6.39 -8.65 4.75
C ALA A 222 -4.87 -8.75 4.66
N PHE A 223 -4.40 -9.85 4.10
CA PHE A 223 -3.03 -9.99 3.64
C PHE A 223 -2.93 -9.50 2.19
N VAL A 224 -2.06 -8.52 1.96
CA VAL A 224 -1.95 -7.78 0.71
C VAL A 224 -0.87 -8.39 -0.17
N HIS A 225 -1.23 -8.63 -1.42
CA HIS A 225 -0.38 -9.11 -2.50
C HIS A 225 -0.34 -8.06 -3.62
N ALA A 226 0.82 -7.94 -4.28
CA ALA A 226 0.98 -7.10 -5.45
C ALA A 226 2.23 -7.53 -6.22
N ASN A 227 2.19 -7.50 -7.56
CA ASN A 227 3.32 -7.87 -8.42
C ASN A 227 4.38 -6.74 -8.48
N ARG A 228 5.04 -6.46 -7.34
CA ARG A 228 5.95 -5.32 -7.13
C ARG A 228 7.40 -5.55 -7.54
N GLY A 229 7.72 -6.73 -8.10
CA GLY A 229 9.06 -7.03 -8.63
C GLY A 229 9.43 -6.09 -9.79
N LEU A 230 8.68 -6.18 -10.88
CA LEU A 230 8.78 -5.31 -12.07
C LEU A 230 7.58 -4.36 -12.23
N ALA A 231 6.55 -4.49 -11.38
CA ALA A 231 5.35 -3.66 -11.42
C ALA A 231 4.55 -3.72 -12.75
N GLY A 232 4.60 -4.86 -13.44
CA GLY A 232 3.86 -5.11 -14.67
C GLY A 232 2.34 -5.20 -14.48
N ILE A 233 1.61 -5.07 -15.59
CA ILE A 233 0.16 -5.28 -15.65
C ILE A 233 -0.20 -6.74 -16.00
N ASP A 234 0.77 -7.46 -16.57
CA ASP A 234 0.65 -8.84 -17.01
C ASP A 234 0.32 -9.80 -15.85
N GLY A 235 -0.57 -10.76 -16.11
CA GLY A 235 -0.83 -11.87 -15.19
C GLY A 235 -1.50 -11.48 -13.87
N THR A 236 -2.07 -10.27 -13.74
CA THR A 236 -2.66 -9.81 -12.47
C THR A 236 -3.92 -10.60 -12.09
N VAL A 237 -4.80 -10.89 -13.04
CA VAL A 237 -6.01 -11.71 -12.84
C VAL A 237 -5.61 -13.15 -12.53
N SER A 238 -4.68 -13.70 -13.32
CA SER A 238 -4.13 -15.05 -13.15
C SER A 238 -3.47 -15.22 -11.78
N THR A 239 -2.70 -14.22 -11.33
CA THR A 239 -2.09 -14.19 -9.98
C THR A 239 -3.16 -14.22 -8.89
N ALA A 240 -4.23 -13.43 -9.03
CA ALA A 240 -5.30 -13.38 -8.06
C ALA A 240 -6.09 -14.71 -7.98
N ALA A 241 -6.36 -15.33 -9.13
CA ALA A 241 -7.02 -16.63 -9.20
C ALA A 241 -6.16 -17.73 -8.52
N GLY A 242 -4.87 -17.79 -8.84
CA GLY A 242 -3.96 -18.76 -8.22
C GLY A 242 -3.85 -18.59 -6.70
N LEU A 243 -3.80 -17.34 -6.20
CA LEU A 243 -3.81 -17.06 -4.76
C LEU A 243 -5.13 -17.50 -4.10
N ALA A 244 -6.26 -17.25 -4.74
CA ALA A 244 -7.57 -17.64 -4.23
C ALA A 244 -7.69 -19.17 -4.10
N LEU A 245 -7.23 -19.91 -5.12
CA LEU A 245 -7.18 -21.38 -5.11
C LEU A 245 -6.22 -21.90 -4.03
N ALA A 246 -5.00 -21.37 -3.97
CA ALA A 246 -3.97 -21.88 -3.06
C ALA A 246 -4.31 -21.68 -1.58
N VAL A 247 -5.03 -20.61 -1.24
CA VAL A 247 -5.38 -20.29 0.15
C VAL A 247 -6.79 -20.79 0.51
N GLY A 248 -7.69 -20.93 -0.46
CA GLY A 248 -9.08 -21.32 -0.23
C GLY A 248 -9.91 -20.28 0.54
N THR A 249 -9.45 -19.03 0.62
CA THR A 249 -10.15 -17.94 1.34
C THR A 249 -10.59 -16.84 0.38
N PRO A 250 -11.67 -16.10 0.72
CA PRO A 250 -12.08 -14.89 0.01
C PRO A 250 -10.91 -14.02 -0.42
N THR A 251 -10.77 -13.84 -1.73
CA THR A 251 -9.74 -13.02 -2.34
C THR A 251 -10.40 -11.92 -3.15
N ARG A 252 -10.00 -10.68 -2.91
CA ARG A 252 -10.41 -9.54 -3.73
C ARG A 252 -9.21 -9.02 -4.49
N ALA A 253 -9.38 -8.68 -5.75
CA ALA A 253 -8.35 -8.03 -6.56
C ALA A 253 -8.86 -6.67 -7.02
N LEU A 254 -8.11 -5.61 -6.74
CA LEU A 254 -8.38 -4.25 -7.21
C LEU A 254 -7.38 -3.90 -8.31
N LEU A 255 -7.89 -3.66 -9.52
CA LEU A 255 -7.09 -3.41 -10.71
C LEU A 255 -7.75 -2.37 -11.61
N GLY A 256 -6.98 -1.76 -12.51
CA GLY A 256 -7.53 -0.89 -13.55
C GLY A 256 -8.04 -1.69 -14.74
N ASP A 257 -8.90 -1.08 -15.55
CA ASP A 257 -9.43 -1.62 -16.81
C ASP A 257 -8.34 -2.16 -17.75
N LEU A 258 -7.29 -1.40 -18.06
CA LEU A 258 -6.21 -1.86 -18.95
C LEU A 258 -5.47 -3.07 -18.37
N THR A 259 -5.30 -3.13 -17.05
CA THR A 259 -4.70 -4.30 -16.39
C THR A 259 -5.62 -5.52 -16.49
N PHE A 260 -6.92 -5.33 -16.32
CA PHE A 260 -7.90 -6.39 -16.48
C PHE A 260 -7.95 -6.90 -17.93
N LEU A 261 -8.03 -5.98 -18.90
CA LEU A 261 -8.09 -6.31 -20.33
C LEU A 261 -6.82 -7.01 -20.81
N HIS A 262 -5.65 -6.61 -20.29
CA HIS A 262 -4.37 -7.24 -20.63
C HIS A 262 -4.30 -8.71 -20.18
N ASP A 263 -4.99 -9.06 -19.09
CA ASP A 263 -4.98 -10.42 -18.52
C ASP A 263 -6.38 -11.04 -18.48
N VAL A 264 -7.27 -10.64 -19.40
CA VAL A 264 -8.66 -11.13 -19.44
C VAL A 264 -8.73 -12.64 -19.66
N GLY A 265 -7.75 -13.20 -20.38
CA GLY A 265 -7.59 -14.65 -20.55
C GLY A 265 -7.39 -15.40 -19.23
N GLY A 266 -6.89 -14.73 -18.18
CA GLY A 266 -6.79 -15.27 -16.83
C GLY A 266 -8.13 -15.54 -16.15
N LEU A 267 -9.24 -15.08 -16.73
CA LEU A 267 -10.58 -15.49 -16.31
C LEU A 267 -10.94 -16.92 -16.72
N PHE A 268 -10.22 -17.53 -17.67
CA PHE A 268 -10.54 -18.87 -18.13
C PHE A 268 -10.39 -19.88 -16.99
N LEU A 269 -11.43 -20.68 -16.77
CA LEU A 269 -11.41 -21.83 -15.88
C LEU A 269 -11.89 -23.05 -16.66
N GLY A 270 -11.06 -24.09 -16.67
CA GLY A 270 -11.36 -25.34 -17.37
C GLY A 270 -12.54 -26.08 -16.76
N ALA A 271 -13.24 -26.87 -17.58
CA ALA A 271 -14.31 -27.73 -17.08
C ALA A 271 -13.75 -28.76 -16.08
N GLY A 272 -14.33 -28.81 -14.88
CA GLY A 272 -13.91 -29.71 -13.80
C GLY A 272 -12.87 -29.12 -12.84
N GLU A 273 -12.36 -27.92 -13.11
CA GLU A 273 -11.48 -27.21 -12.18
C GLU A 273 -12.26 -26.60 -11.01
N GLU A 274 -11.56 -26.38 -9.89
CA GLU A 274 -12.12 -25.73 -8.71
C GLU A 274 -12.40 -24.24 -8.97
N GLU A 275 -13.56 -23.76 -8.52
CA GLU A 275 -13.96 -22.36 -8.67
C GLU A 275 -13.30 -21.49 -7.58
N PRO A 276 -12.43 -20.52 -7.93
CA PRO A 276 -11.80 -19.69 -6.93
C PRO A 276 -12.78 -18.70 -6.27
N PRO A 277 -12.72 -18.50 -4.94
CA PRO A 277 -13.48 -17.46 -4.25
C PRO A 277 -12.85 -16.08 -4.51
N LEU A 278 -13.06 -15.54 -5.71
CA LEU A 278 -12.40 -14.32 -6.22
C LEU A 278 -13.40 -13.23 -6.64
N GLN A 279 -13.25 -12.01 -6.12
CA GLN A 279 -13.94 -10.83 -6.67
C GLN A 279 -12.92 -9.89 -7.32
N LEU A 280 -13.11 -9.63 -8.61
CA LEU A 280 -12.34 -8.65 -9.38
C LEU A 280 -13.07 -7.31 -9.31
N VAL A 281 -12.46 -6.31 -8.67
CA VAL A 281 -12.94 -4.93 -8.65
C VAL A 281 -12.13 -4.14 -9.67
N VAL A 282 -12.76 -3.79 -10.78
CA VAL A 282 -12.11 -3.11 -11.91
C VAL A 282 -12.50 -1.64 -11.90
N VAL A 283 -11.53 -0.77 -11.66
CA VAL A 283 -11.67 0.67 -11.84
C VAL A 283 -11.56 0.95 -13.34
N ASN A 284 -12.68 1.32 -13.96
CA ASN A 284 -12.77 1.56 -15.40
C ASN A 284 -12.96 3.05 -15.68
N ASP A 285 -11.86 3.72 -16.01
CA ASP A 285 -11.79 5.09 -16.51
C ASP A 285 -11.60 5.16 -18.05
N ALA A 286 -11.86 4.05 -18.74
CA ALA A 286 -11.71 3.85 -20.18
C ALA A 286 -10.28 4.13 -20.67
N GLY A 287 -9.28 3.65 -19.93
CA GLY A 287 -7.87 3.61 -20.31
C GLY A 287 -6.90 4.02 -19.18
N GLY A 288 -5.62 4.23 -19.49
CA GLY A 288 -4.57 4.47 -18.49
C GLY A 288 -4.58 5.83 -17.76
N GLY A 289 -5.34 5.97 -16.66
CA GLY A 289 -5.39 7.20 -15.86
C GLY A 289 -4.10 7.61 -15.15
N ILE A 290 -3.11 6.71 -14.98
CA ILE A 290 -1.86 7.01 -14.27
C ILE A 290 -1.05 8.10 -14.96
N PHE A 291 -1.03 8.12 -16.29
CA PHE A 291 -0.21 9.07 -17.06
C PHE A 291 -0.72 10.50 -16.92
N THR A 292 -2.00 10.67 -16.61
CA THR A 292 -2.62 11.95 -16.24
C THR A 292 -1.98 12.57 -14.99
N LEU A 293 -1.34 11.79 -14.11
CA LEU A 293 -0.65 12.28 -12.92
C LEU A 293 0.86 12.46 -13.11
N LEU A 294 1.41 11.91 -14.19
CA LEU A 294 2.84 11.96 -14.50
C LEU A 294 3.20 13.19 -15.36
N GLU A 295 4.48 13.26 -15.72
CA GLU A 295 5.07 14.28 -16.59
C GLU A 295 4.36 14.29 -17.96
N HIS A 296 4.05 13.11 -18.51
CA HIS A 296 3.32 12.94 -19.77
C HIS A 296 1.96 13.65 -19.75
N GLY A 297 1.23 13.59 -18.65
CA GLY A 297 -0.04 14.30 -18.53
C GLY A 297 0.12 15.83 -18.53
N LYS A 298 1.29 16.38 -18.14
CA LYS A 298 1.55 17.83 -18.30
C LYS A 298 1.78 18.18 -19.76
N VAL A 299 2.54 17.34 -20.47
CA VAL A 299 2.75 17.47 -21.92
C VAL A 299 1.42 17.40 -22.67
N GLY A 300 0.49 16.54 -22.22
CA GLY A 300 -0.85 16.42 -22.81
C GLY A 300 -1.74 17.67 -22.67
N LEU A 301 -1.41 18.62 -21.80
CA LEU A 301 -2.10 19.91 -21.69
C LEU A 301 -1.73 20.86 -22.83
N GLU A 302 -0.60 20.62 -23.51
CA GLU A 302 -0.23 21.39 -24.69
C GLU A 302 -1.04 20.90 -25.90
N ALA A 303 -1.79 21.80 -26.55
CA ALA A 303 -2.71 21.46 -27.64
C ALA A 303 -2.07 20.63 -28.76
N LYS A 304 -0.79 20.86 -29.06
CA LYS A 304 -0.02 20.11 -30.07
C LYS A 304 0.22 18.64 -29.71
N TYR A 305 0.16 18.27 -28.43
CA TYR A 305 0.46 16.92 -27.94
C TYR A 305 -0.75 16.21 -27.34
N THR A 306 -1.87 16.90 -27.07
CA THR A 306 -3.07 16.31 -26.46
C THR A 306 -3.52 15.02 -27.13
N SER A 307 -3.69 15.03 -28.46
CA SER A 307 -4.12 13.83 -29.22
C SER A 307 -3.11 12.69 -29.16
N ALA A 308 -1.80 13.00 -29.25
CA ALA A 308 -0.75 11.99 -29.19
C ALA A 308 -0.66 11.36 -27.80
N VAL A 309 -0.79 12.16 -26.74
CA VAL A 309 -0.76 11.68 -25.36
C VAL A 309 -1.97 10.80 -25.07
N GLU A 310 -3.15 11.20 -25.50
CA GLU A 310 -4.37 10.40 -25.34
C GLU A 310 -4.24 9.07 -26.07
N ARG A 311 -3.78 9.07 -27.32
CA ARG A 311 -3.62 7.85 -28.12
C ARG A 311 -2.59 6.88 -27.55
N LEU A 312 -1.44 7.37 -27.08
CA LEU A 312 -0.29 6.53 -26.71
C LEU A 312 -0.24 6.16 -25.23
N PHE A 313 -0.72 7.03 -24.35
CA PHE A 313 -0.66 6.84 -22.90
C PHE A 313 -2.05 6.63 -22.31
N GLY A 314 -3.03 7.42 -22.77
CA GLY A 314 -4.43 7.24 -22.37
C GLY A 314 -4.99 5.90 -22.84
N THR A 315 -4.57 5.41 -24.02
CA THR A 315 -4.98 4.14 -24.63
C THR A 315 -6.50 3.90 -24.46
N PRO A 316 -7.34 4.81 -24.98
CA PRO A 316 -8.77 4.72 -24.78
C PRO A 316 -9.35 3.46 -25.44
N HIS A 317 -10.37 2.89 -24.81
CA HIS A 317 -11.08 1.72 -25.33
C HIS A 317 -12.59 1.83 -25.09
N GLU A 318 -13.36 1.08 -25.88
CA GLU A 318 -14.82 1.00 -25.81
C GLU A 318 -15.32 -0.41 -25.44
N ILE A 319 -14.43 -1.25 -24.91
CA ILE A 319 -14.73 -2.64 -24.57
C ILE A 319 -15.84 -2.74 -23.51
N ASP A 320 -16.82 -3.59 -23.78
CA ASP A 320 -17.91 -3.94 -22.86
C ASP A 320 -17.47 -5.06 -21.90
N LEU A 321 -17.27 -4.69 -20.63
CA LEU A 321 -16.83 -5.62 -19.58
C LEU A 321 -17.95 -6.59 -19.17
N ALA A 322 -19.23 -6.23 -19.36
CA ALA A 322 -20.35 -7.13 -19.12
C ALA A 322 -20.35 -8.27 -20.16
N ALA A 323 -20.09 -7.95 -21.43
CA ALA A 323 -19.95 -8.94 -22.49
C ALA A 323 -18.77 -9.89 -22.25
N LEU A 324 -17.63 -9.37 -21.76
CA LEU A 324 -16.49 -10.21 -21.36
C LEU A 324 -16.85 -11.13 -20.19
N ALA A 325 -17.46 -10.61 -19.13
CA ALA A 325 -17.89 -11.42 -18.00
C ALA A 325 -18.86 -12.53 -18.43
N MET A 326 -19.79 -12.22 -19.33
CA MET A 326 -20.71 -13.18 -19.93
C MET A 326 -19.97 -14.27 -20.72
N ALA A 327 -18.97 -13.91 -21.53
CA ALA A 327 -18.17 -14.86 -22.30
C ALA A 327 -17.41 -15.86 -21.41
N TYR A 328 -16.99 -15.44 -20.22
CA TYR A 328 -16.35 -16.31 -19.21
C TYR A 328 -17.31 -16.91 -18.18
N ALA A 329 -18.63 -16.71 -18.35
CA ALA A 329 -19.68 -17.17 -17.45
C ALA A 329 -19.52 -16.74 -15.99
N ILE A 330 -18.99 -15.53 -15.73
CA ILE A 330 -18.86 -14.98 -14.38
C ILE A 330 -19.92 -13.89 -14.12
N PRO A 331 -20.47 -13.78 -12.90
CA PRO A 331 -21.37 -12.71 -12.53
C PRO A 331 -20.73 -11.33 -12.70
N TYR A 332 -21.50 -10.40 -13.22
CA TYR A 332 -21.11 -9.02 -13.44
C TYR A 332 -22.03 -8.07 -12.68
N HIS A 333 -21.44 -7.07 -12.04
CA HIS A 333 -22.15 -5.95 -11.45
C HIS A 333 -21.43 -4.64 -11.81
N ARG A 334 -22.20 -3.63 -12.19
CA ARG A 334 -21.71 -2.26 -12.41
C ARG A 334 -22.14 -1.38 -11.27
N VAL A 335 -21.24 -0.52 -10.79
CA VAL A 335 -21.52 0.48 -9.76
C VAL A 335 -21.05 1.86 -10.20
N GLU A 336 -21.82 2.88 -9.83
CA GLU A 336 -21.62 4.27 -10.24
C GLU A 336 -21.67 5.27 -9.08
N ASP A 337 -22.01 4.81 -7.87
CA ASP A 337 -22.13 5.63 -6.66
C ASP A 337 -21.58 4.91 -5.42
N ASP A 338 -21.28 5.68 -4.37
CA ASP A 338 -20.72 5.15 -3.12
C ASP A 338 -21.63 4.10 -2.44
N PRO A 339 -22.96 4.30 -2.31
CA PRO A 339 -23.83 3.31 -1.67
C PRO A 339 -23.83 1.94 -2.38
N SER A 340 -23.88 1.93 -3.71
CA SER A 340 -23.86 0.69 -4.50
C SER A 340 -22.49 0.00 -4.43
N LEU A 341 -21.40 0.77 -4.42
CA LEU A 341 -20.05 0.24 -4.20
C LEU A 341 -19.94 -0.43 -2.82
N GLU A 342 -20.36 0.25 -1.75
CA GLU A 342 -20.36 -0.33 -0.41
C GLU A 342 -21.21 -1.60 -0.32
N ALA A 343 -22.41 -1.58 -0.90
CA ALA A 343 -23.31 -2.73 -0.90
C ALA A 343 -22.68 -3.94 -1.63
N ALA A 344 -21.99 -3.70 -2.76
CA ALA A 344 -21.31 -4.73 -3.51
C ALA A 344 -20.08 -5.30 -2.78
N LEU A 345 -19.32 -4.46 -2.07
CA LEU A 345 -18.13 -4.89 -1.31
C LEU A 345 -18.47 -5.67 -0.03
N LYS A 346 -19.66 -5.45 0.54
CA LYS A 346 -20.19 -6.19 1.70
C LYS A 346 -20.70 -7.60 1.33
N GLN A 347 -20.92 -7.89 0.05
CA GLN A 347 -21.32 -9.23 -0.39
C GLN A 347 -20.19 -10.25 -0.15
N PRO A 348 -20.52 -11.49 0.27
CA PRO A 348 -19.54 -12.54 0.45
C PRO A 348 -18.90 -12.93 -0.88
N VAL A 349 -17.58 -13.15 -0.87
CA VAL A 349 -16.82 -13.60 -2.04
C VAL A 349 -16.72 -15.14 -2.00
N ALA A 350 -17.61 -15.82 -2.71
CA ALA A 350 -17.70 -17.28 -2.73
C ALA A 350 -17.31 -17.93 -4.07
N ARG A 351 -17.28 -17.14 -5.15
CA ARG A 351 -16.94 -17.57 -6.53
C ARG A 351 -16.36 -16.40 -7.30
N ARG A 352 -15.84 -16.62 -8.51
CA ARG A 352 -15.43 -15.55 -9.41
C ARG A 352 -16.59 -14.59 -9.65
N SER A 353 -16.32 -13.30 -9.58
CA SER A 353 -17.25 -12.24 -9.95
C SER A 353 -16.50 -10.99 -10.39
N LEU A 354 -17.13 -10.21 -11.28
CA LEU A 354 -16.61 -8.95 -11.77
C LEU A 354 -17.48 -7.79 -11.26
N LEU A 355 -16.86 -6.88 -10.52
CA LEU A 355 -17.42 -5.61 -10.10
C LEU A 355 -16.73 -4.50 -10.90
N GLU A 356 -17.43 -3.93 -11.87
CA GLU A 356 -16.95 -2.78 -12.62
C GLU A 356 -17.36 -1.49 -11.90
N VAL A 357 -16.39 -0.62 -11.65
CA VAL A 357 -16.61 0.72 -11.14
C VAL A 357 -16.26 1.73 -12.22
N ARG A 358 -17.26 2.41 -12.78
CA ARG A 358 -17.03 3.46 -13.78
C ARG A 358 -16.51 4.71 -13.09
N THR A 359 -15.42 5.27 -13.61
CA THR A 359 -14.83 6.50 -13.08
C THR A 359 -14.44 7.44 -14.21
N ASP A 360 -14.11 8.69 -13.86
CA ASP A 360 -13.71 9.72 -14.80
C ASP A 360 -12.28 10.20 -14.49
N ARG A 361 -11.36 9.94 -15.43
CA ARG A 361 -9.95 10.34 -15.31
C ARG A 361 -9.67 11.80 -15.64
N SER A 362 -10.59 12.51 -16.29
CA SER A 362 -10.37 13.88 -16.75
C SER A 362 -10.14 14.86 -15.58
N ARG A 363 -10.79 14.59 -14.44
CA ARG A 363 -10.70 15.40 -13.21
C ARG A 363 -9.62 14.95 -12.24
N LEU A 364 -8.97 13.82 -12.49
CA LEU A 364 -8.07 13.15 -11.55
C LEU A 364 -6.90 14.05 -11.12
N ARG A 365 -6.26 14.75 -12.07
CA ARG A 365 -5.16 15.69 -11.77
C ARG A 365 -5.62 16.83 -10.84
N GLY A 366 -6.80 17.39 -11.11
CA GLY A 366 -7.38 18.47 -10.32
C GLY A 366 -7.73 18.01 -8.90
N LEU A 367 -8.34 16.83 -8.77
CA LEU A 367 -8.64 16.21 -7.48
C LEU A 367 -7.38 16.01 -6.63
N HIS A 368 -6.33 15.41 -7.20
CA HIS A 368 -5.06 15.22 -6.49
C HIS A 368 -4.42 16.55 -6.04
N ALA A 369 -4.51 17.59 -6.86
CA ALA A 369 -4.00 18.92 -6.50
C ALA A 369 -4.80 19.55 -5.35
N ARG A 370 -6.14 19.43 -5.36
CA ARG A 370 -7.00 19.89 -4.26
C ARG A 370 -6.72 19.14 -2.96
N ILE A 371 -6.58 17.82 -3.02
CA ILE A 371 -6.21 16.99 -1.85
C ILE A 371 -4.85 17.43 -1.30
N ALA A 372 -3.84 17.60 -2.17
CA ALA A 372 -2.51 18.07 -1.76
C ALA A 372 -2.55 19.44 -1.07
N ALA A 373 -3.29 20.39 -1.62
CA ALA A 373 -3.45 21.72 -1.04
C ALA A 373 -4.17 21.68 0.32
N ALA A 374 -5.27 20.93 0.42
CA ALA A 374 -6.02 20.78 1.66
C ALA A 374 -5.19 20.13 2.78
N VAL A 375 -4.46 19.07 2.46
CA VAL A 375 -3.55 18.42 3.42
C VAL A 375 -2.42 19.34 3.84
N ALA A 376 -1.79 20.05 2.91
CA ALA A 376 -0.72 21.00 3.25
C ALA A 376 -1.22 22.10 4.20
N ALA A 377 -2.42 22.62 3.98
CA ALA A 377 -3.04 23.61 4.86
C ALA A 377 -3.37 23.03 6.24
N ALA A 378 -3.92 21.80 6.30
CA ALA A 378 -4.30 21.15 7.55
C ALA A 378 -3.09 20.75 8.42
N VAL A 379 -1.95 20.42 7.81
CA VAL A 379 -0.73 19.98 8.53
C VAL A 379 0.16 21.16 8.96
N ALA A 380 0.00 22.34 8.34
CA ALA A 380 0.84 23.51 8.64
C ALA A 380 0.91 23.91 10.15
N PRO A 381 -0.18 23.85 10.95
CA PRO A 381 -0.13 24.17 12.37
C PRO A 381 0.71 23.18 13.19
N VAL A 382 0.66 21.88 12.86
CA VAL A 382 1.39 20.80 13.56
C VAL A 382 2.92 20.96 13.39
N ARG A 383 3.35 21.58 12.28
CA ARG A 383 4.76 21.91 12.04
C ARG A 383 5.30 23.00 12.97
N GLN A 384 4.47 23.98 13.36
CA GLN A 384 4.93 25.14 14.13
C GLN A 384 5.15 24.84 15.62
N GLN A 385 4.77 23.65 16.07
CA GLN A 385 4.89 23.20 17.47
C GLN A 385 6.15 22.35 17.74
N ALA A 386 6.95 22.06 16.71
CA ALA A 386 8.19 21.27 16.78
C ALA A 386 9.42 22.08 16.39
#